data_AF-A0A4D6Y4N6-F1
#
_entry.id   AF-A0A4D6Y4N6-F1
#
_cell.length_a   1.000
_cell.length_b   1.000
_cell.length_c   1.000
_cell.angle_alpha   90.00
_cell.angle_beta   90.00
_cell.angle_gamma   90.00
#
_symmetry.space_group_name_H-M   'P 1'
#
loop_
_entity.id
_entity.type
_entity.pdbx_description
1 polymer ?
#
loop_
_entity_poly.entity_id
_entity_poly.type
_entity_poly.pdbx_seq_one_letter_code
_entity_poly.pdbx_strand_id
1 'polypeptide(L)'
;MFKKKHIAINSDLNYTQKSSIFLFILIFLFFIFYYDIFSLDNNSDIENYKKIIQSSNIKNKESIDNLIKFINNNQNNIYSSLASLYLSKIYVNNKELSNALLVLKYSLKHTLDSNILNIIILNIAKIQFQLGNKLETIKTINRITDSSWNNIKNDFKRKNL
;
A
#
# COMPACT_ATOMS: atom_id res chain seq x y z
N MET A 1 -25.85 34.32 43.90
CA MET A 1 -24.58 34.94 43.49
C MET A 1 -23.53 33.84 43.38
N PHE A 2 -23.31 33.27 42.19
CA PHE A 2 -22.39 32.14 41.98
C PHE A 2 -20.96 32.65 41.70
N LYS A 3 -20.02 32.34 42.59
CA LYS A 3 -18.60 32.71 42.45
C LYS A 3 -17.97 31.75 41.43
N LYS A 4 -17.67 32.25 40.22
CA LYS A 4 -16.92 31.51 39.19
C LYS A 4 -15.54 31.15 39.76
N LYS A 5 -15.30 29.86 39.99
CA LYS A 5 -13.98 29.32 40.30
C LYS A 5 -13.17 29.37 39.00
N HIS A 6 -12.39 30.44 38.81
CA HIS A 6 -11.40 30.48 37.74
C HIS A 6 -10.35 29.41 38.05
N ILE A 7 -10.33 28.36 37.23
CA ILE A 7 -9.26 27.38 37.21
C ILE A 7 -8.05 28.13 36.66
N ALA A 8 -7.16 28.55 37.55
CA ALA A 8 -5.89 29.14 37.18
C ALA A 8 -5.05 28.06 36.49
N ILE A 9 -4.86 28.20 35.19
CA ILE A 9 -3.89 27.42 34.44
C ILE A 9 -2.53 28.00 34.83
N ASN A 10 -1.77 27.28 35.67
CA ASN A 10 -0.42 27.67 36.07
C ASN A 10 0.45 27.88 34.83
N SER A 11 0.84 29.13 34.58
CA SER A 11 1.65 29.56 33.45
C SER A 11 3.15 29.63 33.74
N ASP A 12 3.61 29.06 34.87
CA ASP A 12 4.99 29.15 35.34
C ASP A 12 5.86 28.01 34.77
N LEU A 13 5.80 27.84 33.45
CA LEU A 13 6.73 26.97 32.74
C LEU A 13 8.08 27.70 32.62
N ASN A 14 9.12 27.12 33.23
CA ASN A 14 10.50 27.64 33.12
C ASN A 14 11.01 27.56 31.68
N TYR A 15 11.99 28.41 31.33
CA TYR A 15 12.51 28.57 29.96
C TYR A 15 12.92 27.24 29.31
N THR A 16 13.55 26.35 30.07
CA THR A 16 13.96 25.00 29.64
C THR A 16 12.77 24.12 29.26
N GLN A 17 11.66 24.22 29.99
CA GLN A 17 10.45 23.43 29.75
C GLN A 17 9.67 23.94 28.53
N LYS A 18 9.59 25.27 28.35
CA LYS A 18 9.02 25.89 27.13
C LYS A 18 9.83 25.52 25.89
N SER A 19 11.16 25.53 25.98
CA SER A 19 12.06 25.13 24.91
C SER A 19 11.88 23.65 24.51
N SER A 20 11.74 22.76 25.49
CA SER A 20 11.48 21.33 25.23
C SER A 20 10.13 21.10 24.55
N ILE A 21 9.05 21.75 25.02
CA ILE A 21 7.71 21.64 24.40
C ILE A 21 7.75 22.14 22.95
N PHE A 22 8.43 23.26 22.70
CA PHE A 22 8.60 23.78 21.34
C PHE A 22 9.33 22.79 20.43
N LEU A 23 10.37 22.13 20.93
CA LEU A 23 11.11 21.11 20.16
C LEU A 23 10.24 19.90 19.81
N PHE A 24 9.40 19.44 20.75
CA PHE A 24 8.43 18.37 20.49
C PHE A 24 7.38 18.77 19.46
N ILE A 25 6.88 20.00 19.52
CA ILE A 25 5.95 20.53 18.52
C ILE A 25 6.63 20.62 17.16
N LEU A 26 7.89 21.05 17.09
CA LEU A 26 8.65 21.14 15.85
C LEU A 26 8.84 19.75 15.22
N ILE A 27 9.18 18.74 16.02
CA ILE A 27 9.33 17.36 15.56
C ILE A 27 7.97 16.79 15.11
N PHE A 28 6.89 17.07 15.82
CA PHE A 28 5.56 16.63 15.46
C PHE A 28 5.05 17.30 14.17
N LEU A 29 5.30 18.60 14.00
CA LEU A 29 5.01 19.33 12.77
C LEU A 29 5.88 18.83 11.61
N PHE A 30 7.15 18.55 11.86
CA PHE A 30 8.04 17.94 10.86
C PHE A 30 7.53 16.55 10.45
N PHE A 31 7.02 15.76 11.39
CA PHE A 31 6.42 14.47 11.11
C PHE A 31 5.15 14.63 10.27
N ILE A 32 4.21 15.50 10.64
CA ILE A 32 3.01 15.77 9.84
C ILE A 32 3.39 16.26 8.44
N PHE A 33 4.30 17.23 8.33
CA PHE A 33 4.71 17.79 7.05
C PHE A 33 5.48 16.79 6.19
N TYR A 34 6.28 15.89 6.80
CA TYR A 34 6.93 14.78 6.11
C TYR A 34 5.91 13.79 5.55
N TYR A 35 4.84 13.49 6.31
CA TYR A 35 3.74 12.65 5.82
C TYR A 35 2.91 13.34 4.73
N ASP A 36 2.65 14.64 4.84
CA ASP A 36 1.91 15.41 3.82
C ASP A 36 2.72 15.59 2.52
N ILE A 37 4.03 15.86 2.58
CA ILE A 37 4.90 15.86 1.38
C ILE A 37 4.93 14.49 0.71
N PHE A 38 4.80 13.40 1.49
CA PHE A 38 4.76 12.05 0.97
C PHE A 38 3.45 11.74 0.23
N SER A 39 2.36 12.42 0.57
CA SER A 39 1.08 12.28 -0.10
C SER A 39 0.64 13.61 -0.67
N LEU A 40 0.93 13.97 -1.94
CA LEU A 40 0.15 14.98 -2.69
C LEU A 40 0.65 15.20 -4.13
N ASP A 41 0.11 14.42 -5.08
CA ASP A 41 -0.70 14.92 -6.21
C ASP A 41 -1.42 13.77 -6.92
N ASN A 42 -2.52 13.29 -6.32
CA ASN A 42 -3.29 12.16 -6.85
C ASN A 42 -3.95 12.43 -8.21
N ASN A 43 -4.13 13.70 -8.61
CA ASN A 43 -4.78 14.05 -9.87
C ASN A 43 -3.86 13.85 -11.08
N SER A 44 -2.59 14.22 -10.97
CA SER A 44 -1.63 13.86 -12.01
C SER A 44 -1.36 12.36 -12.03
N ASP A 45 -1.28 11.70 -10.87
CA ASP A 45 -1.08 10.26 -10.79
C ASP A 45 -2.24 9.42 -11.33
N ILE A 46 -3.50 9.81 -11.11
CA ILE A 46 -4.65 9.11 -11.71
C ILE A 46 -4.69 9.27 -13.23
N GLU A 47 -4.36 10.45 -13.74
CA GLU A 47 -4.27 10.67 -15.19
C GLU A 47 -3.13 9.88 -15.81
N ASN A 48 -1.96 9.89 -15.17
CA ASN A 48 -0.79 9.12 -15.59
C ASN A 48 -1.08 7.63 -15.55
N TYR A 49 -1.70 7.13 -14.48
CA TYR A 49 -2.18 5.75 -14.38
C TYR A 49 -3.14 5.41 -15.53
N LYS A 50 -4.17 6.22 -15.76
CA LYS A 50 -5.13 6.00 -16.86
C LYS A 50 -4.42 5.94 -18.22
N LYS A 51 -3.53 6.89 -18.50
CA LYS A 51 -2.74 6.94 -19.75
C LYS A 51 -1.87 5.70 -19.92
N ILE A 52 -1.17 5.28 -18.87
CA ILE A 52 -0.28 4.12 -18.93
C ILE A 52 -1.06 2.83 -19.17
N ILE A 53 -2.19 2.63 -18.48
CA ILE A 53 -3.02 1.42 -18.66
C ILE A 53 -3.74 1.40 -20.02
N GLN A 54 -4.16 2.55 -20.53
CA GLN A 54 -4.77 2.66 -21.87
C GLN A 54 -3.77 2.42 -23.00
N SER A 55 -2.54 2.93 -22.84
CA SER A 55 -1.47 2.77 -23.82
C SER A 55 -0.71 1.45 -23.71
N SER A 56 -0.89 0.71 -22.60
CA SER A 56 -0.19 -0.55 -22.42
C SER A 56 -0.76 -1.64 -23.34
N ASN A 57 0.05 -2.05 -24.30
CA ASN A 57 -0.19 -3.26 -25.08
C ASN A 57 0.60 -4.41 -24.45
N ILE A 58 -0.08 -5.51 -24.13
CA ILE A 58 0.47 -6.72 -23.47
C ILE A 58 1.68 -7.30 -24.26
N LYS A 59 1.80 -6.98 -25.55
CA LYS A 59 2.90 -7.45 -26.42
C LYS A 59 4.08 -6.48 -26.54
N ASN A 60 4.01 -5.26 -25.99
CA ASN A 60 5.05 -4.26 -26.13
C ASN A 60 5.91 -4.17 -24.84
N LYS A 61 7.22 -4.43 -24.98
CA LYS A 61 8.20 -4.30 -23.89
C LYS A 61 8.27 -2.88 -23.32
N GLU A 62 8.17 -1.86 -24.17
CA GLU A 62 8.20 -0.46 -23.75
C GLU A 62 7.03 -0.14 -22.82
N SER A 63 5.85 -0.70 -23.08
CA SER A 63 4.69 -0.55 -22.20
C SER A 63 4.92 -1.16 -20.82
N ILE A 64 5.60 -2.31 -20.75
CA ILE A 64 5.98 -2.96 -19.48
C ILE A 64 7.01 -2.10 -18.74
N ASP A 65 8.02 -1.58 -19.43
CA ASP A 65 9.04 -0.73 -18.82
C ASP A 65 8.45 0.57 -18.26
N ASN A 66 7.47 1.17 -18.96
CA ASN A 66 6.76 2.36 -18.49
C ASN A 66 5.91 2.06 -17.25
N LEU A 67 5.25 0.90 -17.18
CA LEU A 67 4.53 0.46 -15.97
C LEU A 67 5.48 0.29 -14.79
N ILE A 68 6.64 -0.35 -14.99
CA ILE A 68 7.64 -0.54 -13.94
C ILE A 68 8.16 0.81 -13.43
N LYS A 69 8.47 1.75 -14.33
CA LYS A 69 8.89 3.11 -13.96
C LYS A 69 7.82 3.83 -13.14
N PHE A 70 6.56 3.76 -13.56
CA PHE A 70 5.44 4.37 -12.82
C PHE A 70 5.31 3.78 -11.41
N ILE A 71 5.37 2.46 -11.28
CA ILE A 71 5.30 1.77 -9.98
C ILE A 71 6.43 2.25 -9.05
N ASN A 72 7.66 2.32 -9.58
CA ASN A 72 8.86 2.69 -8.82
C ASN A 72 8.93 4.18 -8.45
N ASN A 73 8.35 5.06 -9.28
CA ASN A 73 8.36 6.50 -9.02
C ASN A 73 7.27 6.93 -8.03
N ASN A 74 6.16 6.19 -7.98
CA ASN A 74 4.98 6.53 -7.16
C ASN A 74 4.80 5.54 -6.01
N GLN A 75 5.89 5.21 -5.30
CA GLN A 75 5.86 4.25 -4.19
C GLN A 75 4.85 4.68 -3.13
N ASN A 76 4.17 3.69 -2.54
CA ASN A 76 3.08 3.85 -1.57
C ASN A 76 1.85 4.64 -2.04
N ASN A 77 1.77 5.06 -3.31
CA ASN A 77 0.52 5.54 -3.90
C ASN A 77 -0.42 4.34 -4.21
N ILE A 78 -1.73 4.52 -4.00
CA ILE A 78 -2.77 3.57 -4.39
C ILE A 78 -2.68 3.19 -5.88
N TYR A 79 -2.35 4.14 -6.76
CA TYR A 79 -2.23 3.90 -8.19
C TYR A 79 -1.01 3.03 -8.55
N SER A 80 0.09 3.12 -7.80
CA SER A 80 1.22 2.20 -7.95
C SER A 80 0.84 0.76 -7.56
N SER A 81 -0.02 0.62 -6.55
CA SER A 81 -0.57 -0.70 -6.16
C SER A 81 -1.50 -1.27 -7.24
N LEU A 82 -2.37 -0.43 -7.82
CA LEU A 82 -3.24 -0.83 -8.94
C LEU A 82 -2.43 -1.16 -10.20
N ALA A 83 -1.41 -0.38 -10.53
CA ALA A 83 -0.48 -0.64 -11.63
C ALA A 83 0.27 -1.95 -11.42
N SER A 84 0.69 -2.25 -10.20
CA SER A 84 1.34 -3.52 -9.84
C SER A 84 0.39 -4.71 -10.03
N LEU A 85 -0.88 -4.58 -9.64
CA LEU A 85 -1.90 -5.60 -9.91
C LEU A 85 -2.10 -5.80 -11.41
N TYR A 86 -2.19 -4.72 -12.19
CA TYR A 86 -2.32 -4.80 -13.65
C TYR A 86 -1.10 -5.47 -14.30
N LEU A 87 0.11 -5.06 -13.93
CA LEU A 87 1.35 -5.64 -14.44
C LEU A 87 1.47 -7.11 -14.06
N SER A 88 1.07 -7.50 -12.84
CA SER A 88 1.04 -8.91 -12.44
C SER A 88 0.12 -9.75 -13.33
N LYS A 89 -1.03 -9.20 -13.74
CA LYS A 89 -1.97 -9.85 -14.65
C LYS A 89 -1.35 -10.05 -16.03
N ILE A 90 -0.61 -9.06 -16.54
CA ILE A 90 0.16 -9.19 -17.79
C ILE A 90 1.14 -10.35 -17.68
N TYR A 91 1.95 -10.39 -16.62
CA TYR A 91 2.92 -11.45 -16.41
C TYR A 91 2.27 -12.84 -16.30
N VAL A 92 1.16 -12.97 -15.57
CA VAL A 92 0.41 -14.24 -15.48
C VAL A 92 -0.10 -14.68 -16.86
N ASN A 93 -0.66 -13.77 -17.65
CA ASN A 93 -1.12 -14.08 -19.01
C ASN A 93 0.02 -14.54 -19.93
N ASN A 94 1.22 -14.01 -19.71
CA ASN A 94 2.43 -14.39 -20.45
C ASN A 94 3.15 -15.61 -19.86
N LYS A 95 2.56 -16.29 -18.85
CA LYS A 95 3.14 -17.42 -18.10
C LYS A 95 4.42 -17.07 -17.32
N GLU A 96 4.69 -15.79 -17.11
CA GLU A 96 5.83 -15.27 -16.33
C GLU A 96 5.49 -15.18 -14.84
N LEU A 97 5.11 -16.30 -14.24
CA LEU A 97 4.61 -16.36 -12.86
C LEU A 97 5.60 -15.79 -11.82
N SER A 98 6.90 -15.99 -12.04
CA SER A 98 7.95 -15.43 -11.17
C SER A 98 7.96 -13.89 -11.20
N ASN A 99 7.81 -13.28 -12.38
CA ASN A 99 7.76 -11.83 -12.52
C ASN A 99 6.49 -11.25 -11.91
N ALA A 100 5.35 -11.94 -12.09
CA ALA A 100 4.09 -11.60 -11.42
C ALA A 100 4.24 -11.62 -9.89
N LEU A 101 4.93 -12.62 -9.35
CA LEU A 101 5.17 -12.73 -7.92
C LEU A 101 6.09 -11.63 -7.40
N LEU A 102 7.13 -11.27 -8.16
CA LEU A 102 8.06 -10.19 -7.79
C LEU A 102 7.36 -8.85 -7.68
N VAL A 103 6.58 -8.45 -8.70
CA VAL A 103 5.88 -7.16 -8.68
C VAL A 103 4.83 -7.10 -7.56
N LEU A 104 4.10 -8.18 -7.30
CA LEU A 104 3.13 -8.21 -6.21
C LEU A 104 3.79 -8.19 -4.83
N LYS A 105 4.92 -8.87 -4.64
CA LYS A 105 5.68 -8.81 -3.38
C LYS A 105 6.28 -7.42 -3.14
N TYR A 106 6.68 -6.74 -4.20
CA TYR A 106 7.08 -5.33 -4.12
C TYR A 106 5.90 -4.48 -3.65
N SER A 107 4.77 -4.52 -4.36
CA SER A 107 3.56 -3.77 -4.00
C SER A 107 3.11 -4.05 -2.57
N LEU A 108 3.15 -5.30 -2.12
CA LEU A 108 2.75 -5.71 -0.77
C LEU A 108 3.51 -4.97 0.36
N LYS A 109 4.73 -4.51 0.11
CA LYS A 109 5.53 -3.74 1.09
C LYS A 109 5.14 -2.26 1.13
N HIS A 110 4.52 -1.76 0.06
CA HIS A 110 4.29 -0.34 -0.19
C HIS A 110 2.80 0.04 -0.12
N THR A 111 1.88 -0.90 -0.31
CA THR A 111 0.44 -0.66 -0.22
C THR A 111 -0.01 -0.43 1.22
N LEU A 112 -0.71 0.68 1.47
CA LEU A 112 -1.27 1.02 2.79
C LEU A 112 -2.76 0.65 2.92
N ASP A 113 -3.50 0.62 1.81
CA ASP A 113 -4.92 0.27 1.80
C ASP A 113 -5.15 -1.22 2.10
N SER A 114 -5.92 -1.51 3.15
CA SER A 114 -6.13 -2.87 3.65
C SER A 114 -6.89 -3.76 2.67
N ASN A 115 -7.83 -3.21 1.90
CA ASN A 115 -8.58 -3.97 0.90
C ASN A 115 -7.69 -4.37 -0.27
N ILE A 116 -6.87 -3.44 -0.78
CA ILE A 116 -5.90 -3.72 -1.84
C ILE A 116 -4.82 -4.68 -1.34
N LEU A 117 -4.35 -4.54 -0.09
CA LEU A 117 -3.44 -5.50 0.53
C LEU A 117 -4.01 -6.92 0.50
N ASN A 118 -5.28 -7.12 0.86
CA ASN A 118 -5.94 -8.42 0.81
C ASN A 118 -6.03 -8.97 -0.63
N ILE A 119 -6.31 -8.12 -1.61
CA ILE A 119 -6.30 -8.49 -3.03
C ILE A 119 -4.90 -8.92 -3.48
N ILE A 120 -3.85 -8.20 -3.10
CA ILE A 120 -2.46 -8.54 -3.41
C ILE A 120 -2.10 -9.89 -2.79
N ILE A 121 -2.40 -10.09 -1.50
CA ILE A 121 -2.13 -11.35 -0.79
C ILE A 121 -2.82 -12.54 -1.47
N LEU A 122 -4.10 -12.39 -1.84
CA LEU A 122 -4.84 -13.42 -2.55
C LEU A 122 -4.20 -13.78 -3.90
N ASN A 123 -3.77 -12.78 -4.68
CA ASN A 123 -3.12 -13.02 -5.97
C ASN A 123 -1.73 -13.67 -5.82
N ILE A 124 -0.95 -13.27 -4.81
CA ILE A 124 0.31 -13.95 -4.46
C ILE A 124 0.05 -15.43 -4.14
N ALA A 125 -0.96 -15.73 -3.32
CA ALA A 125 -1.31 -17.10 -2.96
C ALA A 125 -1.71 -17.94 -4.18
N LYS A 126 -2.50 -17.37 -5.10
CA LYS A 126 -2.88 -18.01 -6.37
C LYS A 126 -1.64 -18.33 -7.23
N ILE A 127 -0.72 -17.39 -7.39
CA ILE A 127 0.50 -17.59 -8.19
C ILE A 127 1.42 -18.63 -7.53
N GLN A 128 1.59 -18.58 -6.21
CA GLN A 128 2.35 -19.59 -5.46
C GLN A 128 1.75 -20.99 -5.64
N PHE A 129 0.42 -21.10 -5.66
CA PHE A 129 -0.27 -22.37 -5.90
C PHE A 129 0.00 -22.89 -7.31
N GLN A 130 -0.10 -22.01 -8.33
CA GLN A 130 0.23 -22.35 -9.73
C GLN A 130 1.68 -22.81 -9.90
N LEU A 131 2.60 -22.28 -9.09
CA LEU A 131 4.00 -22.70 -9.03
C LEU A 131 4.23 -24.00 -8.23
N GLY A 132 3.19 -24.61 -7.67
CA GLY A 132 3.29 -25.83 -6.84
C GLY A 132 3.77 -25.60 -5.41
N ASN A 133 3.91 -24.34 -4.98
CA ASN A 133 4.48 -23.97 -3.67
C ASN A 133 3.43 -24.01 -2.55
N LYS A 134 2.84 -25.18 -2.29
CA LYS A 134 1.69 -25.37 -1.39
C LYS A 134 1.88 -24.77 0.02
N LEU A 135 3.05 -25.00 0.65
CA LEU A 135 3.33 -24.47 1.99
C LEU A 135 3.33 -22.94 2.02
N GLU A 136 3.93 -22.30 1.03
CA GLU A 136 3.97 -20.84 0.92
C GLU A 136 2.60 -20.27 0.58
N THR A 137 1.79 -20.96 -0.24
CA THR A 137 0.39 -20.59 -0.50
C THR A 137 -0.41 -20.54 0.80
N ILE A 138 -0.30 -21.58 1.65
CA ILE A 138 -1.01 -21.64 2.94
C ILE A 138 -0.57 -20.49 3.85
N LYS A 139 0.74 -20.27 3.99
CA LYS A 139 1.27 -19.15 4.80
C LYS A 139 0.74 -17.81 4.30
N THR A 140 0.78 -17.60 2.98
CA THR A 140 0.37 -16.34 2.36
C THR A 140 -1.10 -16.06 2.55
N ILE A 141 -2.00 -17.00 2.20
CA ILE A 141 -3.44 -16.76 2.33
C ILE A 141 -3.88 -16.57 3.80
N ASN A 142 -3.12 -17.12 4.75
CA ASN A 142 -3.37 -16.92 6.17
C ASN A 142 -3.07 -15.51 6.67
N ARG A 143 -2.31 -14.71 5.92
CA ARG A 143 -2.05 -13.30 6.25
C ARG A 143 -3.29 -12.41 6.12
N ILE A 144 -4.32 -12.86 5.40
CA ILE A 144 -5.64 -12.21 5.42
C ILE A 144 -6.30 -12.53 6.76
N THR A 145 -6.33 -11.54 7.65
CA THR A 145 -6.93 -11.63 9.00
C THR A 145 -8.24 -10.89 9.12
N ASP A 146 -8.58 -10.03 8.15
CA ASP A 146 -9.85 -9.32 8.13
C ASP A 146 -11.01 -10.31 7.97
N SER A 147 -11.92 -10.29 8.94
CA SER A 147 -13.09 -11.16 8.97
C SER A 147 -14.00 -11.01 7.74
N SER A 148 -14.04 -9.82 7.12
CA SER A 148 -14.85 -9.57 5.92
C SER A 148 -14.40 -10.41 4.71
N TRP A 149 -13.15 -10.90 4.72
CA TRP A 149 -12.55 -11.73 3.67
C TRP A 149 -12.56 -13.23 3.98
N ASN A 150 -13.08 -13.65 5.14
CA ASN A 150 -13.05 -15.05 5.56
C ASN A 150 -13.69 -15.99 4.53
N ASN A 151 -14.82 -15.59 3.92
CA ASN A 151 -15.49 -16.39 2.90
C ASN A 151 -14.59 -16.61 1.67
N ILE A 152 -13.90 -15.57 1.20
CA ILE A 152 -12.98 -15.63 0.05
C ILE A 152 -11.76 -16.51 0.38
N LYS A 153 -11.16 -16.31 1.56
CA LYS A 153 -10.03 -17.10 2.06
C LYS A 153 -10.37 -18.58 2.17
N ASN A 154 -11.53 -18.90 2.74
CA ASN A 154 -11.97 -20.29 2.94
C ASN A 154 -12.34 -20.96 1.63
N ASP A 155 -13.01 -20.24 0.71
CA ASP A 155 -13.30 -20.76 -0.63
C ASP A 155 -12.01 -21.06 -1.40
N PHE A 156 -11.03 -20.15 -1.34
CA PHE A 156 -9.71 -20.38 -1.95
C PHE A 156 -9.04 -21.64 -1.38
N LYS A 157 -9.01 -21.80 -0.05
CA LYS A 157 -8.43 -22.98 0.59
C LYS A 157 -9.12 -24.27 0.13
N ARG A 158 -10.45 -24.32 0.21
CA ARG A 158 -11.25 -25.48 -0.18
C ARG A 158 -10.98 -25.95 -1.62
N LYS A 159 -10.72 -25.01 -2.54
CA LYS A 159 -10.53 -25.30 -3.96
C LYS A 159 -9.10 -25.68 -4.34
N ASN A 160 -8.10 -25.25 -3.57
CA ASN A 160 -6.70 -25.28 -4.00
C ASN A 160 -5.75 -25.97 -3.00
N LEU A 161 -6.18 -26.32 -1.80
CA LEU A 161 -5.29 -26.84 -0.74
C LEU A 161 -5.85 -28.12 -0.12
#